data_AF-A0A7L4ZJZ8-F1
#
_entry.id   AF-A0A7L4ZJZ8-F1
#
_cell.length_a   1.000
_cell.length_b   1.000
_cell.length_c   1.000
_cell.angle_alpha   90.00
_cell.angle_beta   90.00
_cell.angle_gamma   90.00
#
_symmetry.space_group_name_H-M   'P 1'
#
loop_
_entity.id
_entity.type
_entity.pdbx_description
1 polymer ?
#
loop_
_entity_poly.entity_id
_entity_poly.type
_entity_poly.pdbx_seq_one_letter_code
_entity_poly.pdbx_strand_id
1 'polypeptide(L)'
;MRAFKIILIIILILVLFILALGTIEIYKENRPEAFAICIFTSIGIVFGLLTIVYHIKSFRYYRKSKRLEKAKKISIILWISAVASSIYTLFFGAVALLGISANTAELSSNPEYLSMIIMLIIILLYGISSLVEVSLLKKRIKTQREEVLLHTEIDEIGL
;
A
#
# COMPACT_ATOMS: atom_id res chain seq x y z
N MET A 1 1.39 -5.94 -15.06
CA MET A 1 0.54 -5.85 -13.85
C MET A 1 0.94 -6.80 -12.72
N ARG A 2 1.12 -8.12 -12.95
CA ARG A 2 1.52 -9.03 -11.85
C ARG A 2 2.89 -8.70 -11.26
N ALA A 3 3.89 -8.51 -12.13
CA ALA A 3 5.23 -8.09 -11.70
C ALA A 3 5.19 -6.77 -10.91
N PHE A 4 4.45 -5.77 -11.43
CA PHE A 4 4.24 -4.49 -10.73
C PHE A 4 3.66 -4.66 -9.32
N LYS A 5 2.62 -5.50 -9.15
CA LYS A 5 2.07 -5.80 -7.83
C LYS A 5 3.08 -6.49 -6.91
N ILE A 6 3.87 -7.43 -7.42
CA ILE A 6 4.92 -8.10 -6.63
C ILE A 6 5.94 -7.07 -6.15
N ILE A 7 6.37 -6.16 -7.03
CA ILE A 7 7.26 -5.05 -6.68
C ILE A 7 6.66 -4.18 -5.58
N LEU A 8 5.37 -3.81 -5.69
CA LEU A 8 4.68 -3.05 -4.64
C LEU A 8 4.64 -3.80 -3.30
N ILE A 9 4.37 -5.10 -3.30
CA ILE A 9 4.38 -5.90 -2.06
C ILE A 9 5.79 -5.91 -1.43
N ILE A 10 6.84 -6.12 -2.24
CA ILE A 10 8.23 -6.13 -1.75
C ILE A 10 8.58 -4.76 -1.14
N ILE A 11 8.28 -3.66 -1.84
CA ILE A 11 8.52 -2.31 -1.33
C ILE A 11 7.74 -2.08 -0.05
N LEU A 12 6.48 -2.48 0.02
CA LEU A 12 5.67 -2.36 1.24
C LEU A 12 6.28 -3.12 2.41
N ILE A 13 6.76 -4.34 2.20
CA ILE A 13 7.44 -5.12 3.25
C ILE A 13 8.68 -4.38 3.76
N LEU A 14 9.49 -3.80 2.86
CA LEU A 14 10.65 -3.00 3.24
C LEU A 14 10.25 -1.76 4.04
N VAL A 15 9.20 -1.04 3.62
CA VAL A 15 8.68 0.13 4.35
C VAL A 15 8.18 -0.25 5.74
N LEU A 16 7.44 -1.36 5.85
CA LEU A 16 6.97 -1.86 7.15
C LEU A 16 8.12 -2.24 8.07
N PHE A 17 9.17 -2.84 7.52
CA PHE A 17 10.37 -3.18 8.27
C PHE A 17 11.08 -1.93 8.80
N ILE A 18 11.28 -0.91 7.96
CA ILE A 18 11.89 0.37 8.37
C ILE A 18 11.06 1.05 9.45
N LEU A 19 9.73 1.10 9.29
CA LEU A 19 8.82 1.65 10.30
C LEU A 19 8.91 0.91 11.64
N ALA A 20 9.00 -0.42 11.60
CA ALA A 20 9.14 -1.23 12.81
C ALA A 20 10.47 -0.95 13.53
N LEU A 21 11.59 -0.87 12.79
CA LEU A 21 12.90 -0.54 13.37
C LEU A 21 12.91 0.86 13.99
N GLY A 22 12.45 1.88 13.26
CA GLY A 22 12.39 3.25 13.78
C GLY A 22 11.51 3.38 15.02
N THR A 23 10.42 2.61 15.10
CA THR A 23 9.57 2.59 16.31
C THR A 23 10.29 2.01 17.52
N ILE A 24 11.08 0.95 17.32
CA ILE A 24 11.89 0.34 18.40
C ILE A 24 12.93 1.33 18.92
N GLU A 25 13.58 2.08 18.03
CA GLU A 25 14.57 3.10 18.41
C GLU A 25 13.94 4.24 19.22
N ILE A 26 12.83 4.79 18.73
CA ILE A 26 12.11 5.87 19.42
C ILE A 26 11.62 5.43 20.80
N TYR A 27 11.15 4.19 20.93
CA TYR A 27 10.72 3.65 22.22
C TYR A 27 11.89 3.51 23.21
N LYS A 28 13.08 3.11 22.74
CA LYS A 28 14.29 3.00 23.58
C LYS A 28 14.77 4.35 24.11
N GLU A 29 14.57 5.43 23.36
CA GLU A 29 14.96 6.78 23.76
C GLU A 29 14.05 7.41 24.82
N ASN A 30 12.96 6.73 25.22
CA ASN A 30 12.04 7.19 26.27
C ASN A 30 11.49 8.61 26.07
N ARG A 31 11.32 9.02 24.80
CA ARG A 31 10.78 10.33 24.46
C ARG A 31 9.31 10.45 24.88
N PRO A 32 8.85 11.63 25.33
CA PRO A 32 7.45 11.82 25.73
C PRO A 32 6.48 11.59 24.57
N GLU A 33 6.90 11.83 23.32
CA GLU A 33 6.06 11.58 22.14
C GLU A 33 6.08 10.10 21.69
N ALA A 34 6.93 9.25 22.29
CA ALA A 34 7.15 7.88 21.82
C ALA A 34 5.86 7.06 21.82
N PHE A 35 4.97 7.27 22.80
CA PHE A 35 3.69 6.57 22.85
C PHE A 35 2.79 6.90 21.65
N ALA A 36 2.66 8.19 21.31
CA ALA A 36 1.86 8.63 20.18
C ALA A 36 2.44 8.11 18.85
N ILE A 37 3.76 8.14 18.71
CA ILE A 37 4.46 7.61 17.53
C ILE A 37 4.24 6.09 17.43
N CYS A 38 4.32 5.34 18.53
CA CYS A 38 4.06 3.90 18.54
C CYS A 38 2.63 3.57 18.09
N ILE A 39 1.62 4.30 18.57
CA ILE A 39 0.24 4.12 18.12
C ILE A 39 0.12 4.40 16.62
N PHE A 40 0.65 5.54 16.17
CA PHE A 40 0.58 5.95 14.78
C PHE A 40 1.23 4.92 13.86
N THR A 41 2.43 4.45 14.19
CA THR A 41 3.14 3.43 13.41
C THR A 41 2.42 2.09 13.46
N SER A 42 1.85 1.70 14.60
CA SER A 42 1.08 0.45 14.71
C SER A 42 -0.12 0.43 13.77
N ILE A 43 -0.83 1.56 13.65
CA ILE A 43 -1.94 1.72 12.69
C ILE A 43 -1.43 1.56 11.26
N GLY A 44 -0.31 2.21 10.93
CA GLY A 44 0.36 2.06 9.63
C GLY A 44 0.72 0.61 9.31
N ILE A 45 1.27 -0.12 10.27
CA ILE A 45 1.63 -1.54 10.12
C ILE A 45 0.39 -2.39 9.87
N VAL A 46 -0.68 -2.21 10.65
CA VAL A 46 -1.93 -2.95 10.47
C VAL A 46 -2.50 -2.71 9.08
N PHE A 47 -2.56 -1.46 8.61
CA PHE A 47 -3.03 -1.17 7.26
C PHE A 47 -2.11 -1.75 6.18
N GLY A 48 -0.80 -1.72 6.37
CA GLY A 48 0.14 -2.35 5.45
C GLY A 48 -0.06 -3.86 5.34
N LEU A 49 -0.19 -4.57 6.47
CA LEU A 49 -0.46 -6.01 6.47
C LEU A 49 -1.78 -6.36 5.77
N LEU A 50 -2.85 -5.59 6.03
CA LEU A 50 -4.12 -5.77 5.33
C LEU A 50 -4.01 -5.49 3.83
N THR A 51 -3.15 -4.54 3.43
CA THR A 51 -2.86 -4.22 2.03
C THR A 51 -2.12 -5.36 1.32
N ILE A 52 -1.18 -6.02 2.00
CA ILE A 52 -0.54 -7.24 1.49
C ILE A 52 -1.60 -8.31 1.25
N VAL A 53 -2.48 -8.56 2.21
CA VAL A 53 -3.59 -9.52 2.06
C VAL A 53 -4.51 -9.14 0.90
N TYR A 54 -4.81 -7.85 0.72
CA TYR A 54 -5.57 -7.34 -0.42
C TYR A 54 -4.89 -7.69 -1.74
N HIS A 55 -3.59 -7.39 -1.90
CA HIS A 55 -2.86 -7.65 -3.13
C HIS A 55 -2.76 -9.17 -3.42
N ILE A 56 -2.51 -9.99 -2.39
CA ILE A 56 -2.50 -11.46 -2.50
C ILE A 56 -3.84 -11.97 -3.01
N LYS A 57 -4.94 -11.61 -2.34
CA LYS A 57 -6.29 -12.09 -2.71
C LYS A 57 -6.69 -11.63 -4.11
N SER A 58 -6.25 -10.45 -4.52
CA SER A 58 -6.61 -9.87 -5.81
C SER A 58 -5.74 -10.33 -6.99
N PHE A 59 -4.69 -11.15 -6.79
CA PHE A 59 -3.94 -11.75 -7.91
C PHE A 59 -4.83 -12.56 -8.85
N ARG A 60 -5.89 -13.19 -8.33
CA ARG A 60 -6.82 -14.01 -9.11
C ARG A 60 -7.47 -13.24 -10.26
N TYR A 61 -7.76 -11.95 -10.08
CA TYR A 61 -8.40 -11.10 -11.10
C TYR A 61 -7.44 -10.73 -12.25
N TYR A 62 -6.15 -11.05 -12.12
CA TYR A 62 -5.17 -10.94 -13.20
C TYR A 62 -5.02 -12.23 -14.02
N ARG A 63 -5.79 -13.30 -13.75
CA ARG A 63 -5.78 -14.54 -14.55
C ARG A 63 -6.91 -14.48 -15.57
N LYS A 64 -6.59 -14.53 -16.88
CA LYS A 64 -7.53 -14.59 -18.01
C LYS A 64 -8.29 -15.94 -18.10
N SER A 65 -8.68 -16.53 -16.97
CA SER A 65 -9.28 -17.87 -16.94
C SER A 65 -10.79 -17.77 -16.78
N LYS A 66 -11.53 -18.55 -17.58
CA LYS A 66 -12.99 -18.77 -17.51
C LYS A 66 -13.52 -19.19 -16.12
N ARG A 67 -12.64 -19.44 -15.13
CA ARG A 67 -13.01 -19.79 -13.74
C ARG A 67 -13.43 -18.60 -12.85
N LEU A 68 -13.84 -17.47 -13.43
CA LEU A 68 -14.24 -16.29 -12.67
C LEU A 68 -15.61 -16.45 -11.98
N GLU A 69 -16.47 -17.35 -12.45
CA GLU A 69 -17.80 -17.62 -11.85
C GLU A 69 -17.73 -17.97 -10.35
N LYS A 70 -16.62 -18.55 -9.88
CA LYS A 70 -16.44 -18.90 -8.45
C LYS A 70 -15.55 -17.93 -7.67
N ALA A 71 -15.24 -16.76 -8.23
CA ALA A 71 -14.34 -15.81 -7.57
C ALA A 71 -15.04 -15.12 -6.38
N LYS A 72 -14.75 -15.60 -5.15
CA LYS A 72 -15.17 -14.93 -3.90
C LYS A 72 -14.87 -13.43 -3.95
N LYS A 73 -15.91 -12.62 -3.67
CA LYS A 73 -15.85 -11.15 -3.60
C LYS A 73 -14.69 -10.70 -2.69
N ILE A 74 -13.83 -9.81 -3.18
CA ILE A 74 -12.88 -9.12 -2.30
C ILE A 74 -13.69 -8.27 -1.31
N SER A 75 -13.39 -8.43 -0.02
CA SER A 75 -14.03 -7.63 1.03
C SER A 75 -13.75 -6.14 0.82
N ILE A 76 -14.79 -5.31 0.98
CA ILE A 76 -14.69 -3.86 0.93
C ILE A 76 -13.64 -3.36 1.94
N ILE A 77 -13.57 -3.99 3.11
CA ILE A 77 -12.60 -3.64 4.16
C ILE A 77 -11.17 -3.72 3.62
N LEU A 78 -10.81 -4.79 2.89
CA LEU A 78 -9.47 -4.94 2.32
C LEU A 78 -9.14 -3.87 1.28
N TRP A 79 -10.14 -3.47 0.49
CA TRP A 79 -9.97 -2.38 -0.46
C TRP A 79 -9.77 -1.04 0.25
N ILE A 80 -10.57 -0.74 1.27
CA ILE A 80 -10.42 0.46 2.09
C ILE A 80 -9.04 0.48 2.77
N SER A 81 -8.60 -0.64 3.35
CA SER A 81 -7.27 -0.76 3.96
C SER A 81 -6.15 -0.48 2.96
N ALA A 82 -6.26 -0.95 1.71
CA ALA A 82 -5.28 -0.67 0.66
C ALA A 82 -5.19 0.82 0.28
N VAL A 83 -6.35 1.49 0.23
CA VAL A 83 -6.40 2.95 0.02
C VAL A 83 -5.82 3.68 1.23
N ALA A 84 -6.25 3.33 2.44
CA ALA A 84 -5.79 3.93 3.68
C ALA A 84 -4.29 3.76 3.89
N SER A 85 -3.74 2.57 3.60
CA SER A 85 -2.29 2.32 3.66
C SER A 85 -1.54 3.22 2.68
N SER A 86 -2.03 3.39 1.46
CA SER A 86 -1.37 4.23 0.47
C SER A 86 -1.37 5.71 0.89
N ILE A 87 -2.51 6.21 1.40
CA ILE A 87 -2.63 7.58 1.93
C ILE A 87 -1.71 7.77 3.14
N TYR A 88 -1.70 6.79 4.05
CA TYR A 88 -0.81 6.81 5.22
C TYR A 88 0.66 6.90 4.79
N THR A 89 1.09 6.09 3.82
CA THR A 89 2.47 6.12 3.34
C THR A 89 2.84 7.44 2.68
N LEU A 90 1.91 8.05 1.92
CA LEU A 90 2.11 9.39 1.36
C LEU A 90 2.24 10.45 2.44
N PHE A 91 1.34 10.43 3.42
CA PHE A 91 1.36 11.35 4.54
C PHE A 91 2.67 11.22 5.33
N PHE A 92 3.08 10.00 5.67
CA PHE A 92 4.33 9.72 6.36
C PHE A 92 5.54 10.24 5.57
N GLY A 93 5.63 9.93 4.28
CA GLY A 93 6.72 10.41 3.42
C GLY A 93 6.77 11.94 3.32
N ALA A 94 5.61 12.59 3.22
CA ALA A 94 5.52 14.05 3.17
C ALA A 94 5.94 14.71 4.49
N VAL A 95 5.46 14.20 5.63
CA VAL A 95 5.85 14.71 6.96
C VAL A 95 7.35 14.52 7.19
N ALA A 96 7.90 13.36 6.83
CA ALA A 96 9.32 13.10 6.95
C ALA A 96 10.16 14.05 6.08
N LEU A 97 9.75 14.32 4.83
CA LEU A 97 10.43 15.28 3.97
C LEU A 97 10.35 16.70 4.52
N LEU A 98 9.21 17.12 5.06
CA LEU A 98 9.07 18.41 5.72
C LEU A 98 10.03 18.52 6.90
N GLY A 99 10.14 17.48 7.73
CA GLY A 99 11.09 17.40 8.83
C GLY A 99 12.54 17.55 8.39
N ILE A 100 12.94 16.88 7.31
CA ILE A 100 14.28 17.04 6.72
C ILE A 100 14.48 18.47 6.20
N SER A 101 13.50 19.01 5.45
CA SER A 101 13.60 20.34 4.86
C SER A 101 13.74 21.45 5.91
N ALA A 102 13.05 21.31 7.05
CA ALA A 102 13.12 22.25 8.17
C ALA A 102 14.50 22.24 8.86
N ASN A 103 15.22 21.14 8.81
CA ASN A 103 16.51 20.94 9.48
C ASN A 103 17.68 20.80 8.50
N THR A 104 17.52 21.30 7.27
CA THR A 104 18.49 21.12 6.17
C THR A 104 19.90 21.59 6.55
N ALA A 105 20.04 22.69 7.29
CA ALA A 105 21.34 23.23 7.69
C ALA A 105 22.13 22.23 8.56
N GLU A 106 21.47 21.56 9.51
CA GLU A 106 22.10 20.58 10.40
C GLU A 106 22.35 19.25 9.69
N LEU A 107 21.36 18.78 8.92
CA LEU A 107 21.41 17.47 8.26
C LEU A 107 22.28 17.43 7.00
N SER A 108 22.55 18.56 6.34
CA SER A 108 23.36 18.59 5.11
C SER A 108 24.80 18.09 5.30
N SER A 109 25.31 18.13 6.53
CA SER A 109 26.62 17.59 6.90
C SER A 109 26.63 16.07 7.13
N ASN A 110 25.45 15.46 7.24
CA ASN A 110 25.32 14.02 7.43
C ASN A 110 25.60 13.28 6.10
N PRO A 111 26.57 12.35 6.05
CA PRO A 111 26.87 11.59 4.83
C PRO A 111 25.66 10.79 4.29
N GLU A 112 24.67 10.50 5.13
CA GLU A 112 23.44 9.78 4.78
C GLU A 112 22.30 10.69 4.32
N TYR A 113 22.50 12.01 4.29
CA TYR A 113 21.45 12.97 3.91
C TYR A 113 20.81 12.66 2.55
N LEU A 114 21.66 12.38 1.54
CA LEU A 114 21.19 12.08 0.19
C LEU A 114 20.42 10.76 0.13
N SER A 115 20.89 9.72 0.85
CA SER A 115 20.21 8.42 0.86
C SER A 115 18.86 8.48 1.58
N MET A 116 18.75 9.28 2.65
CA MET A 116 17.47 9.55 3.33
C MET A 116 16.46 10.20 2.39
N ILE A 117 16.85 11.23 1.64
CA ILE A 117 15.96 11.89 0.67
C ILE A 117 15.50 10.92 -0.41
N ILE A 118 16.43 10.15 -1.00
CA ILE A 118 16.11 9.18 -2.05
C ILE A 118 15.11 8.14 -1.51
N MET A 119 15.31 7.64 -0.29
CA MET A 119 14.39 6.70 0.34
C MET A 119 12.98 7.29 0.51
N LEU A 120 12.86 8.53 0.95
CA LEU A 120 11.55 9.19 1.10
C LEU A 120 10.86 9.41 -0.25
N ILE A 121 11.61 9.75 -1.30
CA ILE A 121 11.06 9.83 -2.66
C ILE A 121 10.52 8.47 -3.11
N ILE A 122 11.25 7.38 -2.85
CA ILE A 122 10.78 6.01 -3.16
C ILE A 122 9.49 5.69 -2.40
N ILE A 123 9.40 6.07 -1.13
CA ILE A 123 8.20 5.87 -0.29
C ILE A 123 7.00 6.63 -0.86
N LEU A 124 7.19 7.88 -1.29
CA LEU A 124 6.14 8.66 -1.94
C LEU A 124 5.69 8.05 -3.27
N LEU A 125 6.66 7.67 -4.12
CA LEU A 125 6.38 7.02 -5.40
C LEU A 125 5.62 5.71 -5.20
N TYR A 126 5.95 4.94 -4.17
CA TYR A 126 5.20 3.76 -3.77
C TYR A 126 3.76 4.11 -3.41
N GLY A 127 3.53 5.14 -2.58
CA GLY A 127 2.18 5.57 -2.20
C GLY A 127 1.30 5.93 -3.40
N ILE A 128 1.85 6.70 -4.35
CA ILE A 128 1.15 7.06 -5.61
C ILE A 128 0.88 5.80 -6.44
N SER A 129 1.91 4.98 -6.65
CA SER A 129 1.84 3.76 -7.46
C SER A 129 0.82 2.75 -6.91
N SER A 130 0.74 2.63 -5.59
CA SER A 130 -0.21 1.78 -4.89
C SER A 130 -1.65 2.27 -5.08
N LEU A 131 -1.92 3.59 -4.95
CA LEU A 131 -3.25 4.15 -5.25
C LEU A 131 -3.69 3.90 -6.70
N VAL A 132 -2.77 4.07 -7.65
CA VAL A 132 -3.04 3.81 -9.06
C VAL A 132 -3.35 2.32 -9.26
N GLU A 133 -2.58 1.41 -8.68
CA GLU A 133 -2.84 -0.05 -8.77
C GLU A 133 -4.21 -0.41 -8.23
N VAL A 134 -4.54 0.06 -7.03
CA VAL A 134 -5.81 -0.21 -6.36
C VAL A 134 -6.99 0.30 -7.19
N SER A 135 -6.84 1.47 -7.80
CA SER A 135 -7.86 2.08 -8.66
C SER A 135 -8.07 1.30 -9.96
N LEU A 136 -6.98 0.92 -10.64
CA LEU A 136 -7.03 0.10 -11.85
C LEU A 136 -7.63 -1.28 -11.57
N LEU A 137 -7.26 -1.88 -10.44
CA LEU A 137 -7.77 -3.17 -10.01
C LEU A 137 -9.26 -3.11 -9.68
N LYS A 138 -9.73 -2.06 -9.00
CA LYS A 138 -11.17 -1.83 -8.76
C LYS A 138 -11.94 -1.74 -10.08
N LYS A 139 -11.44 -0.96 -11.04
CA LYS A 139 -12.04 -0.85 -12.38
C LYS A 139 -12.11 -2.21 -13.07
N ARG A 140 -11.01 -2.97 -13.07
CA ARG A 140 -10.96 -4.32 -13.66
C ARG A 140 -11.95 -5.29 -12.99
N ILE A 141 -12.04 -5.29 -11.67
CA ILE A 141 -12.99 -6.16 -10.94
C ILE A 141 -14.43 -5.82 -11.32
N LYS A 142 -14.75 -4.53 -11.50
CA LYS A 142 -16.07 -4.09 -11.95
C LYS A 142 -16.37 -4.62 -13.36
N THR A 143 -15.48 -4.36 -14.32
CA THR A 143 -15.64 -4.84 -15.71
C THR A 143 -15.77 -6.36 -15.79
N GLN A 144 -14.94 -7.10 -15.05
CA GLN A 144 -15.03 -8.57 -15.04
C GLN A 144 -16.34 -9.11 -14.45
N ARG A 145 -16.99 -8.37 -13.55
CA ARG A 145 -18.32 -8.76 -13.05
C ARG A 145 -19.41 -8.49 -14.07
N GLU A 146 -19.34 -7.36 -14.75
CA GLU A 146 -20.27 -7.01 -15.84
C GLU A 146 -20.17 -8.04 -16.98
N GLU A 147 -18.95 -8.45 -17.37
CA GLU A 147 -18.73 -9.50 -18.37
C GLU A 147 -19.35 -10.85 -17.96
N VAL A 148 -19.21 -11.25 -16.69
CA VAL A 148 -19.80 -12.51 -16.19
C VAL A 148 -21.33 -12.44 -16.20
N LEU A 149 -21.92 -11.33 -15.75
CA LEU A 149 -23.37 -11.15 -15.76
C LEU A 149 -23.96 -11.21 -17.17
N LEU A 150 -23.32 -10.52 -18.13
CA LEU A 150 -23.74 -10.54 -19.54
C LEU A 150 -23.65 -11.95 -20.14
N HIS A 151 -22.61 -12.72 -19.81
CA HIS A 151 -22.51 -14.11 -20.26
C HIS A 151 -23.63 -14.98 -19.69
N THR A 152 -23.97 -14.82 -18.40
CA THR A 152 -25.09 -15.54 -17.78
C THR A 152 -26.43 -15.17 -18.41
N GLU A 153 -26.68 -13.89 -18.68
CA GLU A 153 -27.91 -13.44 -19.36
C GLU A 153 -28.04 -14.00 -20.78
N ILE A 154 -26.94 -14.07 -21.54
CA ILE A 154 -26.95 -14.66 -22.89
C ILE A 154 -27.25 -16.16 -22.83
N ASP A 155 -26.66 -16.89 -21.88
CA ASP A 155 -26.90 -18.33 -21.70
C ASP A 155 -28.35 -18.61 -21.26
N GLU A 156 -28.98 -17.70 -20.50
CA GLU A 156 -30.40 -17.81 -20.09
C GLU A 156 -31.39 -17.50 -21.23
N ILE A 157 -31.03 -16.66 -22.22
CA ILE A 157 -31.88 -16.33 -23.37
C ILE A 157 -31.78 -17.40 -24.48
N GLY A 158 -30.66 -18.13 -24.55
CA GLY A 158 -30.40 -19.16 -25.56
C GLY A 158 -31.00 -20.55 -25.25
N LEU A 159 -31.66 -20.71 -24.10
CA LEU A 159 -32.40 -21.89 -23.64
C LEU A 159 -33.92 -21.66 -23.79
#